data_AF-A0A1W9H6X9-F1
#
_entry.id   AF-A0A1W9H6X9-F1
#
_cell.length_a   1.000
_cell.length_b   1.000
_cell.length_c   1.000
_cell.angle_alpha   90.00
_cell.angle_beta   90.00
_cell.angle_gamma   90.00
#
_symmetry.space_group_name_H-M   'P 1'
#
loop_
_entity.id
_entity.type
_entity.pdbx_description
1 polymer ?
#
loop_
_entity_poly.entity_id
_entity_poly.type
_entity_poly.pdbx_seq_one_letter_code
_entity_poly.pdbx_strand_id
1 'polypeptide(L)' 'MSYSIAYLISLIFGLILAFIVVGMPTGIVLRRLGYSEWWALVLFIPGGALVGLWVLAFANWPGPDPRTR' A
#
# COMPACT_ATOMS: atom_id res chain seq x y z
N MET A 1 10.58 21.41 -26.05
CA MET A 1 10.97 21.62 -24.64
C MET A 1 9.76 21.61 -23.68
N SER A 2 8.66 22.31 -23.98
CA SER A 2 7.47 22.44 -23.10
C SER A 2 6.77 21.11 -22.74
N TYR A 3 6.69 20.17 -23.67
CA TYR A 3 5.99 18.90 -23.45
C TYR A 3 6.68 18.00 -22.42
N SER A 4 8.01 18.01 -22.35
CA SER A 4 8.77 17.16 -21.44
C SER A 4 8.48 17.48 -19.97
N ILE A 5 8.26 18.75 -19.63
CA ILE A 5 7.95 19.18 -18.28
C ILE A 5 6.52 18.77 -17.90
N ALA A 6 5.56 18.89 -18.84
CA ALA A 6 4.19 18.45 -18.61
C ALA A 6 4.10 16.95 -18.31
N TYR A 7 4.83 16.11 -19.04
CA TYR A 7 4.88 14.66 -18.76
C TYR A 7 5.47 14.34 -17.38
N LEU A 8 6.52 15.06 -16.95
CA LEU A 8 7.09 14.89 -15.62
C LEU A 8 6.10 15.26 -14.52
N ILE A 9 5.36 16.37 -14.69
CA ILE A 9 4.32 16.80 -13.74
C ILE A 9 3.20 15.75 -13.67
N SER A 10 2.70 15.29 -14.82
CA SER A 10 1.67 14.26 -14.87
C SER A 10 2.13 12.94 -14.24
N LEU A 11 3.39 12.55 -14.44
CA LEU A 11 3.97 11.35 -13.84
C LEU A 11 4.07 11.48 -12.31
N ILE A 12 4.58 12.60 -11.81
CA ILE A 12 4.66 12.87 -10.36
C ILE A 12 3.26 12.87 -9.74
N PHE A 13 2.30 13.56 -10.36
CA PHE A 13 0.93 13.59 -9.89
C PHE A 13 0.29 12.18 -9.86
N GLY A 14 0.51 11.38 -10.90
CA GLY A 14 0.06 9.99 -10.96
C GLY A 14 0.66 9.13 -9.84
N LEU A 15 1.96 9.28 -9.55
CA LEU A 15 2.62 8.56 -8.45
C LEU A 15 2.08 8.96 -7.08
N ILE A 16 1.85 10.26 -6.84
CA ILE A 16 1.24 10.76 -5.59
C ILE A 16 -0.17 10.20 -5.41
N LEU A 17 -0.98 10.23 -6.48
CA LEU A 17 -2.34 9.69 -6.43
C LEU A 17 -2.33 8.18 -6.15
N ALA A 18 -1.46 7.43 -6.83
CA ALA A 18 -1.30 6.00 -6.57
C ALA A 18 -0.86 5.72 -5.12
N PHE A 19 0.04 6.56 -4.57
CA PHE A 19 0.45 6.47 -3.17
C PHE A 19 -0.70 6.70 -2.19
N ILE A 20 -1.56 7.68 -2.45
CA ILE A 20 -2.72 7.96 -1.61
C ILE A 20 -3.75 6.83 -1.71
N VAL A 21 -4.05 6.36 -2.92
CA VAL A 21 -5.09 5.36 -3.17
C VAL A 21 -4.68 3.97 -2.72
N VAL A 22 -3.40 3.60 -2.82
CA VAL A 22 -2.91 2.25 -2.48
C VAL A 22 -2.11 2.27 -1.19
N GLY A 23 -1.14 3.18 -1.05
CA GLY A 23 -0.22 3.21 0.08
C GLY A 23 -0.92 3.48 1.42
N MET A 24 -1.82 4.47 1.48
CA MET A 24 -2.56 4.75 2.73
C MET A 24 -3.42 3.58 3.22
N PRO A 25 -4.33 2.99 2.41
CA PRO A 25 -5.13 1.86 2.89
C PRO A 25 -4.28 0.65 3.24
N THR A 26 -3.20 0.36 2.48
CA THR A 26 -2.27 -0.71 2.86
C THR A 26 -1.61 -0.42 4.20
N GLY A 27 -1.16 0.82 4.45
CA GLY A 27 -0.58 1.22 5.74
C GLY A 27 -1.55 0.99 6.91
N ILE A 28 -2.83 1.32 6.73
CA ILE A 28 -3.89 1.07 7.72
C ILE A 28 -4.05 -0.43 7.99
N VAL A 29 -4.08 -1.26 6.94
CA VAL A 29 -4.20 -2.72 7.08
C VAL A 29 -2.98 -3.30 7.80
N LEU A 30 -1.78 -2.89 7.41
CA LEU A 30 -0.53 -3.31 8.04
C LEU A 30 -0.50 -2.95 9.53
N ARG A 31 -0.91 -1.73 9.89
CA ARG A 31 -1.00 -1.31 11.28
C ARG A 31 -2.00 -2.13 12.09
N ARG A 32 -3.14 -2.52 11.50
CA ARG A 32 -4.11 -3.42 12.15
C ARG A 32 -3.55 -4.82 12.38
N LEU A 33 -2.68 -5.28 11.50
CA LEU A 33 -1.97 -6.55 11.61
C LEU A 33 -0.73 -6.47 12.52
N GLY A 34 -0.39 -5.29 13.06
CA GLY A 34 0.78 -5.07 13.91
C GLY A 34 2.10 -4.86 13.16
N TYR A 35 2.06 -4.72 11.82
CA TYR A 35 3.23 -4.38 11.00
C TYR A 35 3.45 -2.87 10.91
N SER A 36 4.68 -2.49 10.58
CA SER A 36 5.03 -1.08 10.32
C SER A 36 4.36 -0.58 9.03
N GLU A 37 3.77 0.61 9.08
CA GLU A 37 3.10 1.27 7.94
C GLU A 37 4.03 1.44 6.72
N TRP A 38 5.35 1.52 6.95
CA TRP A 38 6.38 1.59 5.90
C TRP A 38 6.41 0.37 4.97
N TRP A 39 5.87 -0.78 5.40
CA TRP A 39 5.71 -1.94 4.52
C TRP A 39 4.79 -1.67 3.32
N ALA A 40 3.97 -0.62 3.36
CA ALA A 40 3.16 -0.21 2.21
C ALA A 40 4.02 0.17 0.98
N LEU A 41 5.25 0.65 1.21
CA LEU A 41 6.19 0.99 0.11
C LEU A 41 6.61 -0.26 -0.69
N VAL A 42 6.62 -1.43 -0.07
CA VAL A 42 6.98 -2.69 -0.71
C VAL A 42 6.01 -3.01 -1.86
N LEU A 43 4.74 -2.59 -1.76
CA LEU A 43 3.75 -2.78 -2.83
C LEU A 43 4.00 -1.95 -4.09
N PHE A 44 4.81 -0.88 -4.02
CA PHE A 44 5.13 -0.06 -5.19
C PHE A 44 6.19 -0.69 -6.10
N ILE A 45 6.86 -1.74 -5.62
CA ILE A 45 7.82 -2.53 -6.40
C ILE A 45 7.08 -3.79 -6.86
N PRO A 46 7.03 -4.14 -8.16
CA PRO A 46 6.29 -5.31 -8.63
C PRO A 46 6.63 -6.62 -7.90
N GLY A 47 7.92 -6.86 -7.65
CA GLY A 47 8.37 -8.01 -6.87
C GLY A 47 8.04 -7.90 -5.38
N GLY A 48 8.11 -6.68 -4.83
CA GLY A 48 7.69 -6.41 -3.46
C GLY A 48 6.19 -6.62 -3.27
N ALA A 49 5.35 -6.27 -4.24
CA ALA A 49 3.91 -6.50 -4.18
C ALA A 49 3.56 -7.98 -3.99
N LEU A 50 4.26 -8.88 -4.69
CA LEU A 50 4.13 -10.32 -4.50
C LEU A 50 4.51 -10.74 -3.08
N VAL A 51 5.64 -10.24 -2.56
CA VAL A 51 6.07 -10.52 -1.19
C VAL A 51 5.09 -9.96 -0.17
N GLY A 52 4.57 -8.75 -0.37
CA GLY A 52 3.60 -8.11 0.51
C GLY A 52 2.29 -8.88 0.57
N LEU A 53 1.78 -9.34 -0.58
CA LEU A 53 0.62 -10.23 -0.64
C LEU A 53 0.89 -11.57 0.04
N TRP A 54 2.07 -12.13 -0.14
CA TRP A 54 2.47 -13.37 0.51
C TRP A 54 2.49 -13.20 2.04
N VAL A 55 3.13 -12.15 2.55
CA VAL A 55 3.13 -11.82 3.99
C VAL A 55 1.71 -11.63 4.51
N LEU A 56 0.85 -10.88 3.80
CA LEU A 56 -0.55 -10.66 4.18
C LEU A 56 -1.39 -11.95 4.20
N ALA A 57 -1.12 -12.87 3.29
CA ALA A 57 -1.81 -14.16 3.23
C ALA A 57 -1.50 -15.04 4.45
N PHE A 58 -0.27 -14.94 4.98
CA PHE A 58 0.16 -15.67 6.19
C PHE A 58 0.07 -14.84 7.48
N ALA A 59 -0.40 -13.60 7.40
CA ALA A 59 -0.57 -12.75 8.57
C ALA A 59 -1.73 -13.25 9.45
N ASN A 60 -1.66 -12.99 10.75
CA ASN A 60 -2.77 -13.27 11.66
C ASN A 60 -3.82 -12.16 11.53
N TRP A 61 -4.94 -12.47 10.88
CA TRP A 61 -6.04 -11.51 10.73
C TRP A 61 -6.83 -11.43 12.05
N PRO A 62 -7.19 -10.22 12.51
CA PRO A 62 -8.04 -10.06 13.67
C PRO A 62 -9.40 -10.71 13.40
N GLY A 63 -9.77 -11.68 14.24
CA GLY A 63 -11.02 -12.42 14.13
C GLY A 63 -12.24 -11.61 14.60
N PRO A 64 -13.47 -12.09 14.32
CA PRO A 64 -14.70 -11.48 14.83
C PRO A 64 -14.73 -11.43 16.36
N ASP A 65 -15.24 -10.35 16.95
CA ASP A 65 -15.37 -10.22 18.41
C ASP A 65 -16.31 -11.31 18.95
N PRO A 66 -15.85 -12.22 19.82
CA PRO A 66 -16.67 -13.27 20.42
C PRO A 66 -17.89 -12.75 21.19
N ARG A 67 -17.88 -11.48 21.60
CA ARG A 67 -18.97 -10.85 22.35
C ARG A 67 -20.14 -10.37 21.49
N THR A 68 -19.98 -10.39 20.16
CA THR A 68 -21.02 -9.96 19.19
C THR A 68 -21.89 -11.12 18.68
N ARG A 69 -21.85 -12.29 19.33
CA ARG A 69 -22.55 -13.51 18.93
C ARG A 69 -23.58 -13.97 19.95
#